data_AF-A0A2U3NHM0-F1
#
_entry.id   AF-A0A2U3NHM0-F1
#
_cell.length_a   1.000
_cell.length_b   1.000
_cell.length_c   1.000
_cell.angle_alpha   90.00
_cell.angle_beta   90.00
_cell.angle_gamma   90.00
#
_symmetry.space_group_name_H-M   'P 1'
#
loop_
_entity.id
_entity.type
_entity.pdbx_description
1 polymer ?
#
loop_
_entity_poly.entity_id
_entity_poly.type
_entity_poly.pdbx_seq_one_letter_code
_entity_poly.pdbx_strand_id
1 'polypeptide(L)'
;MLRNFIRDRGTQLTLGTFVATFVYCVVVLVSIGPGDRGEFVPHISITTAFGLVLIDLAVLIYFIHHIATQIQLPQVIAGIAKDLAHAVAVQSSDQPRSARKAAEGPSLDELLARIETSGSVIRTPKSGYLQFIRHQTLVRVATEADAVIRLPYRPGHFLVAGRELASVWPATAAEQVADYLARAQATGPHRTLTQDVAFGVDQLVEIAIRALSPAVNDTFTALTCIDWLGDCLCKIAPVWTPTQVHRDHRGVIRVISDQVSYERLVQRAFEKIRQASRGMPAVMIRQLDALTTIMEQATDRQRAQVLKDQAAMIQRASAESVPEESDRADVDRRYAVLRALYERLNG
;
A
#
# COMPACT_ATOMS: atom_id res chain seq x y z
N MET A 1 -6.19 7.42 -8.02
CA MET A 1 -6.03 8.11 -9.31
C MET A 1 -6.31 9.61 -9.16
N LEU A 2 -7.56 10.08 -9.08
CA LEU A 2 -7.89 11.53 -8.98
C LEU A 2 -7.29 12.29 -7.78
N ARG A 3 -7.14 11.64 -6.62
CA ARG A 3 -6.65 12.29 -5.40
C ARG A 3 -5.14 12.58 -5.40
N ASN A 4 -4.34 11.82 -6.18
CA ASN A 4 -2.91 12.12 -6.36
C ASN A 4 -2.73 13.29 -7.33
N PHE A 5 -3.60 13.41 -8.33
CA PHE A 5 -3.57 14.50 -9.31
C PHE A 5 -3.75 15.89 -8.65
N ILE A 6 -4.66 16.02 -7.69
CA ILE A 6 -4.89 17.28 -6.96
C ILE A 6 -3.76 17.62 -5.98
N ARG A 7 -3.02 16.60 -5.51
CA ARG A 7 -1.93 16.76 -4.54
C ARG A 7 -0.54 16.87 -5.19
N ASP A 8 -0.48 16.75 -6.51
CA ASP A 8 0.75 16.86 -7.30
C ASP A 8 1.20 18.32 -7.37
N ARG A 9 2.46 18.56 -6.99
CA ARG A 9 3.04 19.92 -6.94
C ARG A 9 3.17 20.54 -8.33
N GLY A 10 3.40 19.74 -9.37
CA GLY A 10 3.48 20.21 -10.76
C GLY A 10 2.13 20.72 -11.23
N THR A 11 1.06 19.95 -11.02
CA THR A 11 -0.32 20.36 -11.33
C THR A 11 -0.73 21.63 -10.58
N GLN A 12 -0.41 21.72 -9.28
CA GLN A 12 -0.72 22.90 -8.47
C GLN A 12 0.03 24.15 -8.96
N LEU A 13 1.31 24.00 -9.33
CA LEU A 13 2.11 25.10 -9.87
C LEU A 13 1.54 25.60 -11.20
N THR A 14 1.25 24.70 -12.15
CA THR A 14 0.67 25.06 -13.45
C THR A 14 -0.65 25.82 -13.29
N LEU A 15 -1.58 25.27 -12.49
CA LEU A 15 -2.88 25.90 -12.28
C LEU A 15 -2.72 27.26 -11.58
N GLY A 16 -1.83 27.35 -10.59
CA GLY A 16 -1.53 28.60 -9.89
C GLY A 16 -1.00 29.68 -10.82
N THR A 17 -0.06 29.35 -11.70
CA THR A 17 0.52 30.30 -12.66
C THR A 17 -0.53 30.81 -13.65
N PHE A 18 -1.33 29.93 -14.25
CA PHE A 18 -2.39 30.36 -15.19
C PHE A 18 -3.45 31.23 -14.52
N VAL A 19 -3.86 30.88 -13.31
CA VAL A 19 -4.82 31.70 -12.55
C VAL A 19 -4.20 33.06 -12.18
N ALA A 20 -2.94 33.10 -11.77
CA ALA A 20 -2.24 34.34 -11.46
C ALA A 20 -2.11 35.26 -12.69
N THR A 21 -1.68 34.72 -13.84
CA THR A 21 -1.59 35.47 -15.10
C THR A 21 -2.97 35.96 -15.54
N PHE A 22 -4.00 35.12 -15.45
CA PHE A 22 -5.38 35.51 -15.76
C PHE A 22 -5.88 36.66 -14.88
N VAL A 23 -5.71 36.55 -13.56
CA VAL A 23 -6.12 37.60 -12.60
C VAL A 23 -5.34 38.89 -12.87
N TYR A 24 -4.03 38.79 -13.11
CA TYR A 24 -3.20 39.94 -13.47
C TYR A 24 -3.73 40.64 -14.73
N CYS A 25 -4.02 39.88 -15.79
CA CYS A 25 -4.58 40.42 -17.03
C CYS A 25 -5.94 41.11 -16.81
N VAL A 26 -6.83 40.54 -15.97
CA VAL A 26 -8.13 41.15 -15.63
C VAL A 26 -7.94 42.47 -14.87
N VAL A 27 -7.03 42.51 -13.88
CA VAL A 27 -6.73 43.74 -13.13
C VAL A 27 -6.16 44.82 -14.04
N VAL A 28 -5.25 44.45 -14.94
CA VAL A 28 -4.69 45.39 -15.93
C VAL A 28 -5.78 45.88 -16.89
N LEU A 29 -6.69 45.01 -17.33
CA LEU A 29 -7.80 45.41 -18.20
C LEU A 29 -8.72 46.44 -17.53
N VAL A 30 -9.03 46.25 -16.24
CA VAL A 30 -9.84 47.22 -15.46
C VAL A 30 -9.14 48.57 -15.30
N SER A 31 -7.80 48.59 -15.33
CA SER A 31 -7.03 49.83 -15.26
C SER A 31 -6.98 50.62 -16.58
N ILE A 32 -7.44 50.02 -17.69
CA ILE A 32 -7.56 50.70 -18.98
C ILE A 32 -8.89 51.46 -18.99
N GLY A 33 -8.81 52.79 -19.02
CA GLY A 33 -9.97 53.66 -19.02
C GLY A 33 -9.61 55.12 -19.30
N PRO A 34 -10.62 56.00 -19.47
CA PRO A 34 -10.40 57.42 -19.69
C PRO A 34 -9.77 58.04 -18.44
N GLY A 35 -8.54 58.54 -18.57
CA GLY A 35 -7.85 59.28 -17.52
C GLY A 35 -8.05 60.79 -17.67
N ASP A 36 -7.68 61.56 -16.63
CA ASP A 36 -7.80 63.03 -16.57
C ASP A 36 -7.09 63.81 -17.71
N ARG A 37 -6.28 63.14 -18.55
CA ARG A 37 -5.52 63.73 -19.67
C ARG A 37 -5.66 62.99 -21.01
N GLY A 38 -6.63 62.07 -21.15
CA GLY A 38 -6.83 61.24 -22.35
C GLY A 38 -6.92 59.74 -22.00
N GLU A 39 -7.05 58.88 -23.02
CA GLU A 39 -7.03 57.42 -22.84
C GLU A 39 -5.72 56.98 -22.17
N PHE A 40 -5.81 56.38 -20.97
CA PHE A 40 -4.64 55.88 -20.25
C PHE A 40 -4.39 54.41 -20.60
N VAL A 41 -3.16 54.12 -21.04
CA VAL A 41 -2.72 52.77 -21.40
C VAL A 41 -1.47 52.38 -20.57
N PRO A 42 -1.56 51.38 -19.68
CA PRO A 42 -0.46 51.00 -18.79
C PRO A 42 0.56 50.11 -19.52
N HIS A 43 1.47 50.73 -20.29
CA HIS A 43 2.42 50.01 -21.15
C HIS A 43 3.30 49.00 -20.39
N ILE A 44 3.82 49.35 -19.21
CA ILE A 44 4.63 48.43 -18.39
C ILE A 44 3.82 47.19 -18.05
N SER A 45 2.57 47.38 -17.63
CA SER A 45 1.70 46.27 -17.24
C SER A 45 1.38 45.34 -18.41
N ILE A 46 1.19 45.90 -19.60
CA ILE A 46 0.97 45.15 -20.85
C ILE A 46 2.24 44.37 -21.23
N THR A 47 3.43 44.99 -21.16
CA THR A 47 4.70 44.29 -21.42
C THR A 47 4.92 43.13 -20.44
N THR A 48 4.62 43.34 -19.15
CA THR A 48 4.65 42.26 -18.16
C THR A 48 3.64 41.17 -18.49
N ALA A 49 2.43 41.51 -18.94
CA ALA A 49 1.42 40.53 -19.36
C ALA A 49 1.92 39.66 -20.52
N PHE A 50 2.56 40.26 -21.53
CA PHE A 50 3.19 39.50 -22.61
C PHE A 50 4.28 38.54 -22.09
N GLY A 51 5.12 38.99 -21.16
CA GLY A 51 6.11 38.14 -20.51
C GLY A 51 5.47 36.97 -19.75
N LEU A 52 4.40 37.22 -18.99
CA LEU A 52 3.65 36.19 -18.28
C LEU A 52 3.00 35.19 -19.24
N VAL A 53 2.48 35.62 -20.38
CA VAL A 53 1.93 34.72 -21.41
C VAL A 53 3.02 33.80 -21.98
N LEU A 54 4.24 34.30 -22.20
CA LEU A 54 5.36 33.45 -22.65
C LEU A 54 5.75 32.43 -21.58
N ILE A 55 5.73 32.84 -20.30
CA ILE A 55 5.95 31.92 -19.17
C ILE A 55 4.84 30.87 -19.11
N ASP A 56 3.58 31.27 -19.28
CA ASP A 56 2.43 30.35 -19.32
C ASP A 56 2.58 29.33 -20.44
N LEU A 57 3.05 29.74 -21.62
CA LEU A 57 3.32 28.80 -22.72
C LEU A 57 4.39 27.77 -22.33
N ALA A 58 5.50 28.19 -21.71
CA ALA A 58 6.54 27.27 -21.25
C ALA A 58 6.02 26.33 -20.16
N VAL A 59 5.23 26.85 -19.21
CA VAL A 59 4.59 26.08 -18.14
C VAL A 59 3.55 25.11 -18.70
N LEU A 60 2.85 25.46 -19.78
CA LEU A 60 1.92 24.57 -20.49
C LEU A 60 2.65 23.41 -21.15
N ILE A 61 3.77 23.67 -21.84
CA ILE A 61 4.59 22.61 -22.44
C ILE A 61 5.12 21.66 -21.36
N TYR A 62 5.62 22.22 -20.25
CA TYR A 62 6.00 21.43 -19.08
C TYR A 62 4.83 20.60 -18.56
N PHE A 63 3.64 21.19 -18.40
CA PHE A 63 2.46 20.50 -17.90
C PHE A 63 2.04 19.35 -18.81
N ILE A 64 2.03 19.55 -20.13
CA ILE A 64 1.70 18.49 -21.09
C ILE A 64 2.72 17.34 -20.95
N HIS A 65 4.01 17.64 -20.88
CA HIS A 65 5.04 16.61 -20.69
C HIS A 65 4.91 15.89 -19.35
N HIS A 66 4.67 16.62 -18.26
CA HIS A 66 4.47 16.10 -16.91
C HIS A 66 3.24 15.18 -16.82
N ILE A 67 2.10 15.60 -17.39
CA ILE A 67 0.90 14.76 -17.42
C ILE A 67 1.08 13.56 -18.34
N ALA A 68 1.66 13.75 -19.53
CA ALA A 68 1.91 12.65 -20.47
C ALA A 68 2.83 11.59 -19.84
N THR A 69 3.84 12.01 -19.07
CA THR A 69 4.75 11.11 -18.35
C THR A 69 4.06 10.44 -17.16
N GLN A 70 3.29 11.17 -16.35
CA GLN A 70 2.54 10.59 -15.22
C GLN A 70 1.42 9.64 -15.64
N ILE A 71 0.86 9.80 -16.84
CA ILE A 71 -0.09 8.85 -17.44
C ILE A 71 0.62 7.57 -17.89
N GLN A 72 1.95 7.58 -18.10
CA GLN A 72 2.68 6.35 -18.40
C GLN A 72 2.53 5.40 -17.22
N LEU A 73 1.82 4.30 -17.48
CA LEU A 73 1.52 3.26 -16.51
C LEU A 73 2.75 2.81 -15.68
N PRO A 74 3.98 2.73 -16.25
CA PRO A 74 5.20 2.48 -15.46
C PRO A 74 5.47 3.48 -14.33
N GLN A 75 5.17 4.77 -14.49
CA GLN A 75 5.39 5.77 -13.44
C GLN A 75 4.37 5.64 -12.30
N VAL A 76 3.12 5.31 -12.63
CA VAL A 76 2.08 4.99 -11.64
C VAL A 76 2.47 3.74 -10.84
N ILE A 77 2.94 2.70 -11.52
CA ILE A 77 3.43 1.46 -10.91
C ILE A 77 4.60 1.78 -9.95
N ALA A 78 5.60 2.53 -10.41
CA ALA A 78 6.75 2.92 -9.59
C ALA A 78 6.34 3.78 -8.38
N GLY A 79 5.35 4.67 -8.54
CA GLY A 79 4.78 5.45 -7.44
C GLY A 79 4.13 4.58 -6.37
N ILE A 80 3.31 3.60 -6.77
CA ILE A 80 2.70 2.64 -5.83
C ILE A 80 3.76 1.80 -5.12
N ALA A 81 4.78 1.33 -5.85
CA ALA A 81 5.88 0.57 -5.27
C ALA A 81 6.69 1.39 -4.25
N LYS A 82 6.91 2.67 -4.52
CA LYS A 82 7.55 3.61 -3.58
C LYS A 82 6.72 3.79 -2.31
N ASP A 83 5.41 4.01 -2.46
CA ASP A 83 4.50 4.15 -1.32
C ASP A 83 4.44 2.86 -0.47
N LEU A 84 4.45 1.70 -1.14
CA LEU A 84 4.52 0.38 -0.50
C LEU A 84 5.83 0.21 0.30
N ALA A 85 6.97 0.51 -0.31
CA ALA A 85 8.27 0.45 0.37
C ALA A 85 8.32 1.38 1.60
N HIS A 86 7.72 2.56 1.52
CA HIS A 86 7.60 3.47 2.66
C HIS A 86 6.72 2.89 3.77
N ALA A 87 5.55 2.33 3.43
CA ALA A 87 4.65 1.69 4.40
C ALA A 87 5.32 0.50 5.11
N VAL A 88 6.09 -0.31 4.38
CA VAL A 88 6.90 -1.41 4.94
C VAL A 88 7.92 -0.86 5.95
N ALA A 89 8.68 0.17 5.56
CA ALA A 89 9.69 0.76 6.44
C ALA A 89 9.06 1.31 7.74
N VAL A 90 7.92 2.00 7.65
CA VAL A 90 7.18 2.50 8.81
C VAL A 90 6.75 1.34 9.71
N GLN A 91 6.16 0.29 9.16
CA GLN A 91 5.65 -0.84 9.95
C GLN A 91 6.77 -1.68 10.60
N SER A 92 7.92 -1.82 9.92
CA SER A 92 9.11 -2.45 10.50
C SER A 92 9.75 -1.58 11.58
N SER A 93 9.72 -0.24 11.44
CA SER A 93 10.25 0.69 12.44
C SER A 93 9.36 0.88 13.67
N ASP A 94 8.05 0.60 13.55
CA ASP A 94 7.08 0.65 14.64
C ASP A 94 7.20 -0.54 15.61
N GLN A 95 8.30 -1.32 15.54
CA GLN A 95 8.69 -2.20 16.64
C GLN A 95 8.90 -1.34 17.89
N PRO A 96 8.03 -1.43 18.91
CA PRO A 96 8.18 -0.62 20.09
C PRO A 96 9.51 -0.97 20.74
N ARG A 97 10.28 0.03 21.19
CA ARG A 97 11.43 -0.20 22.10
C ARG A 97 11.04 -1.00 23.35
N SER A 98 9.73 -1.15 23.64
CA SER A 98 9.20 -2.01 24.70
C SER A 98 9.25 -3.52 24.39
N ALA A 99 9.45 -3.95 23.14
CA ALA A 99 9.71 -5.37 22.81
C ALA A 99 11.02 -5.90 23.43
N ARG A 100 11.91 -5.00 23.87
CA ARG A 100 13.16 -5.32 24.59
C ARG A 100 13.00 -5.39 26.11
N LYS A 101 11.84 -5.06 26.68
CA LYS A 101 11.60 -5.17 28.12
C LYS A 101 11.16 -6.58 28.48
N ALA A 102 11.49 -7.02 29.69
CA ALA A 102 11.02 -8.30 30.22
C ALA A 102 9.50 -8.35 30.14
N ALA A 103 8.96 -9.45 29.63
CA ALA A 103 7.52 -9.65 29.57
C ALA A 103 6.97 -9.77 31.00
N GLU A 104 6.05 -8.88 31.36
CA GLU A 104 5.32 -8.93 32.63
C GLU A 104 3.85 -9.26 32.37
N GLY A 105 3.22 -9.93 33.33
CA GLY A 105 1.80 -10.28 33.30
C GLY A 105 1.47 -11.59 32.56
N PRO A 106 0.18 -11.85 32.34
CA PRO A 106 -0.31 -13.09 31.71
C PRO A 106 0.21 -13.25 30.27
N SER A 107 0.32 -14.49 29.84
CA SER A 107 0.73 -14.84 28.47
C SER A 107 -0.32 -14.39 27.43
N LEU A 108 0.08 -14.36 26.15
CA LEU A 108 -0.85 -14.03 25.06
C LEU A 108 -2.05 -15.00 25.04
N ASP A 109 -1.79 -16.30 25.19
CA ASP A 109 -2.81 -17.34 25.13
C ASP A 109 -3.78 -17.25 26.31
N GLU A 110 -3.27 -16.97 27.52
CA GLU A 110 -4.12 -16.70 28.68
C GLU A 110 -5.03 -15.49 28.49
N LEU A 111 -4.51 -14.41 27.91
CA LEU A 111 -5.29 -13.20 27.64
C LEU A 111 -6.36 -13.45 26.58
N LEU A 112 -6.04 -14.19 25.52
CA LEU A 112 -7.01 -14.57 24.50
C LEU A 112 -8.14 -15.41 25.11
N ALA A 113 -7.82 -16.39 25.96
CA ALA A 113 -8.81 -17.20 26.67
C ALA A 113 -9.67 -16.36 27.64
N ARG A 114 -9.07 -15.39 28.35
CA ARG A 114 -9.82 -14.47 29.23
C ARG A 114 -10.78 -13.56 28.47
N ILE A 115 -10.35 -13.04 27.32
CA ILE A 115 -11.18 -12.22 26.44
C ILE A 115 -12.37 -13.04 25.93
N GLU A 116 -12.17 -14.30 25.57
CA GLU A 116 -13.25 -15.18 25.10
C GLU A 116 -14.25 -15.53 26.20
N THR A 117 -13.76 -15.81 27.41
CA THR A 117 -14.60 -16.27 28.54
C THR A 117 -15.29 -15.15 29.31
N SER A 118 -14.66 -13.99 29.43
CA SER A 118 -15.09 -12.91 30.32
C SER A 118 -14.86 -11.50 29.75
N GLY A 119 -14.55 -11.41 28.46
CA GLY A 119 -14.46 -10.14 27.75
C GLY A 119 -15.82 -9.62 27.30
N SER A 120 -15.79 -8.44 26.67
CA SER A 120 -16.94 -7.83 26.03
C SER A 120 -16.59 -7.42 24.60
N VAL A 121 -17.60 -7.49 23.72
CA VAL A 121 -17.45 -7.16 22.30
C VAL A 121 -17.87 -5.71 22.06
N ILE A 122 -16.96 -4.93 21.48
CA ILE A 122 -17.23 -3.59 20.99
C ILE A 122 -17.72 -3.71 19.54
N ARG A 123 -18.87 -3.11 19.23
CA ARG A 123 -19.49 -3.18 17.91
C ARG A 123 -19.04 -2.02 17.02
N THR A 124 -18.95 -2.32 15.73
CA THR A 124 -18.62 -1.34 14.68
C THR A 124 -19.76 -0.33 14.56
N PRO A 125 -19.51 0.99 14.73
CA PRO A 125 -20.57 1.99 14.67
C PRO A 125 -21.09 2.23 13.24
N LYS A 126 -20.19 2.18 12.25
CA LYS A 126 -20.53 2.44 10.84
C LYS A 126 -19.70 1.56 9.90
N SER A 127 -20.31 1.13 8.81
CA SER A 127 -19.63 0.35 7.77
C SER A 127 -18.60 1.21 7.01
N GLY A 128 -17.45 0.60 6.69
CA GLY A 128 -16.38 1.25 5.94
C GLY A 128 -15.05 0.52 6.08
N TYR A 129 -14.06 0.93 5.30
CA TYR A 129 -12.70 0.42 5.43
C TYR A 129 -12.02 1.02 6.64
N LEU A 130 -11.37 0.18 7.44
CA LEU A 130 -10.45 0.62 8.49
C LEU A 130 -9.22 1.24 7.81
N GLN A 131 -9.03 2.55 7.92
CA GLN A 131 -7.93 3.23 7.21
C GLN A 131 -6.67 3.33 8.05
N PHE A 132 -6.82 3.44 9.38
CA PHE A 132 -5.70 3.73 10.27
C PHE A 132 -5.97 3.28 11.71
N ILE A 133 -4.94 2.78 12.38
CA ILE A 133 -4.92 2.43 13.80
C ILE A 133 -3.73 3.10 14.48
N ARG A 134 -4.01 3.89 15.53
CA ARG A 134 -2.97 4.44 16.42
C ARG A 134 -2.71 3.49 17.59
N HIS A 135 -1.81 2.53 17.41
CA HIS A 135 -1.48 1.54 18.44
C HIS A 135 -1.03 2.18 19.75
N GLN A 136 -0.13 3.17 19.71
CA GLN A 136 0.34 3.87 20.93
C GLN A 136 -0.80 4.50 21.73
N THR A 137 -1.82 5.04 21.04
CA THR A 137 -2.95 5.64 21.72
C THR A 137 -3.89 4.60 22.30
N LEU A 138 -4.08 3.47 21.62
CA LEU A 138 -4.82 2.33 22.16
C LEU A 138 -4.13 1.70 23.37
N VAL A 139 -2.80 1.57 23.34
CA VAL A 139 -2.02 1.11 24.50
C VAL A 139 -2.26 2.03 25.69
N ARG A 140 -2.21 3.36 25.49
CA ARG A 140 -2.46 4.32 26.59
C ARG A 140 -3.85 4.16 27.19
N VAL A 141 -4.89 4.10 26.35
CA VAL A 141 -6.28 3.93 26.81
C VAL A 141 -6.48 2.61 27.54
N ALA A 142 -5.91 1.53 27.00
CA ALA A 142 -5.94 0.22 27.64
C ALA A 142 -5.16 0.21 28.96
N THR A 143 -4.05 0.95 29.09
CA THR A 143 -3.34 1.11 30.37
C THR A 143 -4.16 1.89 31.39
N GLU A 144 -4.80 2.98 30.98
CA GLU A 144 -5.65 3.81 31.87
C GLU A 144 -6.88 3.04 32.39
N ALA A 145 -7.46 2.18 31.54
CA ALA A 145 -8.60 1.33 31.89
C ALA A 145 -8.22 -0.02 32.53
N ASP A 146 -6.92 -0.26 32.76
CA ASP A 146 -6.34 -1.56 33.11
C ASP A 146 -6.90 -2.75 32.30
N ALA A 147 -7.01 -2.56 30.99
CA ALA A 147 -7.64 -3.49 30.07
C ALA A 147 -6.66 -4.03 29.02
N VAL A 148 -7.13 -5.03 28.27
CA VAL A 148 -6.50 -5.59 27.07
C VAL A 148 -7.50 -5.54 25.93
N ILE A 149 -7.09 -4.93 24.81
CA ILE A 149 -7.90 -4.77 23.60
C ILE A 149 -7.40 -5.74 22.53
N ARG A 150 -8.27 -6.61 22.03
CA ARG A 150 -8.04 -7.44 20.85
C ARG A 150 -8.73 -6.82 19.63
N LEU A 151 -7.94 -6.56 18.59
CA LEU A 151 -8.40 -6.09 17.29
C LEU A 151 -8.29 -7.23 16.28
N PRO A 152 -9.41 -7.89 15.92
CA PRO A 152 -9.39 -8.93 14.89
C PRO A 152 -9.26 -8.36 13.47
N TYR A 153 -9.29 -7.04 13.31
CA TYR A 153 -9.17 -6.35 12.04
C TYR A 153 -7.90 -5.50 11.99
N ARG A 154 -7.36 -5.36 10.78
CA ARG A 154 -6.22 -4.50 10.45
C ARG A 154 -6.62 -3.45 9.40
N PRO A 155 -5.84 -2.37 9.24
CA PRO A 155 -6.08 -1.41 8.17
C PRO A 155 -6.21 -2.12 6.82
N GLY A 156 -7.24 -1.75 6.06
CA GLY A 156 -7.63 -2.42 4.83
C GLY A 156 -8.85 -3.30 4.90
N HIS A 157 -9.20 -3.81 6.08
CA HIS A 157 -10.41 -4.62 6.23
C HIS A 157 -11.67 -3.75 6.17
N PHE A 158 -12.72 -4.29 5.54
CA PHE A 158 -14.03 -3.67 5.52
C PHE A 158 -14.79 -4.07 6.79
N LEU A 159 -15.15 -3.08 7.58
CA LEU A 159 -15.95 -3.23 8.80
C LEU A 159 -17.42 -3.07 8.44
N VAL A 160 -18.27 -3.87 9.08
CA VAL A 160 -19.73 -3.85 8.88
C VAL A 160 -20.39 -3.36 10.15
N ALA A 161 -21.25 -2.35 10.05
CA ALA A 161 -21.99 -1.81 11.18
C ALA A 161 -22.69 -2.91 11.99
N GLY A 162 -22.61 -2.82 13.32
CA GLY A 162 -23.19 -3.80 14.25
C GLY A 162 -22.42 -5.11 14.38
N ARG A 163 -21.39 -5.38 13.57
CA ARG A 163 -20.48 -6.52 13.77
C ARG A 163 -19.39 -6.17 14.77
N GLU A 164 -18.64 -7.18 15.24
CA GLU A 164 -17.48 -6.95 16.10
C GLU A 164 -16.51 -5.96 15.45
N LEU A 165 -15.94 -5.09 16.28
CA LEU A 165 -14.87 -4.16 15.94
C LEU A 165 -13.60 -4.52 16.72
N ALA A 166 -13.80 -4.78 18.00
CA ALA A 166 -12.78 -5.15 18.95
C ALA A 166 -13.42 -6.00 20.06
N SER A 167 -12.60 -6.78 20.75
CA SER A 167 -12.96 -7.42 22.01
C SER A 167 -12.06 -6.87 23.12
N VAL A 168 -12.59 -6.71 24.32
CA VAL A 168 -11.86 -6.12 25.45
C VAL A 168 -12.06 -6.92 26.72
N TRP A 169 -11.00 -7.02 27.52
CA TRP A 169 -11.03 -7.62 28.85
C TRP A 169 -10.34 -6.71 29.87
N PRO A 170 -10.88 -6.55 31.09
CA PRO A 170 -12.16 -7.07 31.57
C PRO A 170 -13.37 -6.38 30.92
N ALA A 171 -14.56 -7.02 30.97
CA ALA A 171 -15.80 -6.48 30.38
C ALA A 171 -16.19 -5.08 30.90
N THR A 172 -15.79 -4.73 32.13
CA THR A 172 -16.03 -3.42 32.75
C THR A 172 -15.35 -2.27 32.01
N ALA A 173 -14.28 -2.53 31.26
CA ALA A 173 -13.57 -1.52 30.47
C ALA A 173 -14.23 -1.22 29.11
N ALA A 174 -15.31 -1.93 28.75
CA ALA A 174 -15.85 -1.88 27.39
C ALA A 174 -16.41 -0.53 26.98
N GLU A 175 -17.11 0.15 27.86
CA GLU A 175 -17.71 1.45 27.58
C GLU A 175 -16.65 2.51 27.29
N GLN A 176 -15.63 2.61 28.16
CA GLN A 176 -14.51 3.54 27.99
C GLN A 176 -13.73 3.30 26.70
N VAL A 177 -13.45 2.03 26.36
CA VAL A 177 -12.73 1.69 25.13
C VAL A 177 -13.61 1.92 23.89
N ALA A 178 -14.92 1.64 23.96
CA ALA A 178 -15.85 1.86 22.86
C ALA A 178 -15.96 3.35 22.50
N ASP A 179 -16.11 4.22 23.50
CA ASP A 179 -16.13 5.67 23.33
C ASP A 179 -14.87 6.19 22.65
N TYR A 180 -13.72 5.66 23.05
CA TYR A 180 -12.45 6.01 22.44
C TYR A 180 -12.38 5.54 20.98
N LEU A 181 -12.70 4.27 20.70
CA LEU A 181 -12.65 3.71 19.35
C LEU A 181 -13.61 4.44 18.40
N ALA A 182 -14.80 4.81 18.87
CA ALA A 182 -15.77 5.59 18.09
C ALA A 182 -15.23 6.96 17.66
N ARG A 183 -14.38 7.60 18.49
CA ARG A 183 -13.77 8.91 18.21
C ARG A 183 -12.45 8.82 17.45
N ALA A 184 -11.70 7.72 17.64
CA ALA A 184 -10.33 7.59 17.17
C ALA A 184 -10.18 6.81 15.85
N GLN A 185 -11.17 6.02 15.44
CA GLN A 185 -11.09 5.25 14.20
C GLN A 185 -11.47 6.07 12.97
N ALA A 186 -10.53 6.14 12.03
CA ALA A 186 -10.81 6.59 10.68
C ALA A 186 -11.39 5.42 9.88
N THR A 187 -12.72 5.28 9.86
CA THR A 187 -13.40 4.48 8.85
C THR A 187 -13.68 5.37 7.63
N GLY A 188 -13.48 4.83 6.43
CA GLY A 188 -13.72 5.58 5.20
C GLY A 188 -14.21 4.71 4.05
N PRO A 189 -14.66 5.32 2.94
CA PRO A 189 -15.26 4.59 1.82
C PRO A 189 -14.23 3.78 1.02
N HIS A 190 -12.93 4.01 1.21
CA HIS A 190 -11.86 3.38 0.43
C HIS A 190 -10.67 2.98 1.31
N ARG A 191 -9.90 1.98 0.86
CA ARG A 191 -8.60 1.59 1.45
C ARG A 191 -7.55 2.66 1.21
N THR A 192 -6.52 2.69 2.06
CA THR A 192 -5.40 3.63 2.00
C THR A 192 -4.09 2.89 2.22
N LEU A 193 -3.06 3.21 1.42
CA LEU A 193 -1.74 2.57 1.52
C LEU A 193 -0.99 2.84 2.82
N THR A 194 -1.36 3.91 3.55
CA THR A 194 -0.61 4.42 4.70
C THR A 194 -0.26 3.39 5.78
N GLN A 195 -1.15 2.41 6.04
CA GLN A 195 -0.90 1.30 6.97
C GLN A 195 -1.38 -0.05 6.41
N ASP A 196 -1.62 -0.13 5.10
CA ASP A 196 -2.13 -1.34 4.43
C ASP A 196 -1.18 -1.76 3.31
N VAL A 197 -0.09 -2.42 3.71
CA VAL A 197 0.93 -2.98 2.79
C VAL A 197 0.30 -3.95 1.80
N ALA A 198 -0.70 -4.72 2.23
CA ALA A 198 -1.41 -5.63 1.35
C ALA A 198 -2.16 -4.90 0.22
N PHE A 199 -2.64 -3.67 0.45
CA PHE A 199 -3.28 -2.86 -0.59
C PHE A 199 -2.29 -2.43 -1.68
N GLY A 200 -1.04 -2.12 -1.33
CA GLY A 200 -0.02 -1.78 -2.33
C GLY A 200 0.25 -2.93 -3.27
N VAL A 201 0.40 -4.13 -2.71
CA VAL A 201 0.48 -5.37 -3.48
C VAL A 201 -0.76 -5.55 -4.36
N ASP A 202 -1.96 -5.37 -3.80
CA ASP A 202 -3.21 -5.52 -4.54
C ASP A 202 -3.33 -4.56 -5.73
N GLN A 203 -2.90 -3.31 -5.58
CA GLN A 203 -2.97 -2.33 -6.65
C GLN A 203 -2.05 -2.69 -7.82
N LEU A 204 -0.83 -3.16 -7.52
CA LEU A 204 0.10 -3.65 -8.56
C LEU A 204 -0.46 -4.89 -9.27
N VAL A 205 -1.03 -5.82 -8.51
CA VAL A 205 -1.67 -7.02 -9.05
C VAL A 205 -2.89 -6.66 -9.89
N GLU A 206 -3.70 -5.69 -9.47
CA GLU A 206 -4.87 -5.21 -10.22
C GLU A 206 -4.49 -4.61 -11.57
N ILE A 207 -3.37 -3.85 -11.62
CA ILE A 207 -2.83 -3.34 -12.88
C ILE A 207 -2.34 -4.50 -13.75
N ALA A 208 -1.60 -5.44 -13.19
CA ALA A 208 -1.08 -6.60 -13.92
C ALA A 208 -2.21 -7.43 -14.54
N ILE A 209 -3.23 -7.82 -13.78
CA ILE A 209 -4.32 -8.65 -14.31
C ILE A 209 -5.20 -7.91 -15.32
N ARG A 210 -5.33 -6.57 -15.21
CA ARG A 210 -6.00 -5.76 -16.24
C ARG A 210 -5.20 -5.73 -17.53
N ALA A 211 -3.89 -5.57 -17.43
CA ALA A 211 -2.98 -5.61 -18.57
C ALA A 211 -3.02 -6.98 -19.29
N LEU A 212 -3.10 -8.06 -18.52
CA LEU A 212 -3.23 -9.44 -19.05
C LEU A 212 -4.65 -9.79 -19.55
N SER A 213 -5.64 -8.92 -19.36
CA SER A 213 -7.00 -9.22 -19.80
C SER A 213 -7.08 -9.34 -21.33
N PRO A 214 -7.98 -10.17 -21.89
CA PRO A 214 -8.09 -10.34 -23.35
C PRO A 214 -8.34 -9.04 -24.13
N ALA A 215 -8.94 -8.04 -23.49
CA ALA A 215 -9.24 -6.74 -24.09
C ALA A 215 -8.01 -5.82 -24.22
N VAL A 216 -6.99 -6.01 -23.38
CA VAL A 216 -5.78 -5.17 -23.34
C VAL A 216 -4.57 -5.92 -23.89
N ASN A 217 -4.33 -7.14 -23.38
CA ASN A 217 -3.24 -8.02 -23.77
C ASN A 217 -1.84 -7.36 -23.78
N ASP A 218 -1.59 -6.49 -22.81
CA ASP A 218 -0.30 -5.80 -22.62
C ASP A 218 0.60 -6.59 -21.67
N THR A 219 1.37 -7.50 -22.25
CA THR A 219 2.32 -8.33 -21.49
C THR A 219 3.39 -7.48 -20.80
N PHE A 220 3.93 -6.44 -21.43
CA PHE A 220 5.05 -5.66 -20.88
C PHE A 220 4.67 -4.90 -19.60
N THR A 221 3.46 -4.35 -19.55
CA THR A 221 2.94 -3.75 -18.32
C THR A 221 2.86 -4.77 -17.19
N ALA A 222 2.39 -5.99 -17.48
CA ALA A 222 2.31 -7.04 -16.47
C ALA A 222 3.71 -7.46 -15.97
N LEU A 223 4.69 -7.61 -16.88
CA LEU A 223 6.09 -7.88 -16.50
C LEU A 223 6.63 -6.78 -15.59
N THR A 224 6.37 -5.51 -15.93
CA THR A 224 6.77 -4.35 -15.10
C THR A 224 6.16 -4.44 -13.70
N CYS A 225 4.89 -4.79 -13.58
CA CYS A 225 4.24 -4.98 -12.28
C CYS A 225 4.91 -6.11 -11.47
N ILE A 226 5.26 -7.21 -12.12
CA ILE A 226 5.96 -8.34 -11.47
C ILE A 226 7.34 -7.93 -10.98
N ASP A 227 8.10 -7.17 -11.76
CA ASP A 227 9.43 -6.67 -11.35
C ASP A 227 9.31 -5.80 -10.07
N TRP A 228 8.36 -4.87 -10.02
CA TRP A 228 8.14 -4.03 -8.85
C TRP A 228 7.59 -4.79 -7.64
N LEU A 229 6.72 -5.78 -7.85
CA LEU A 229 6.27 -6.71 -6.80
C LEU A 229 7.47 -7.50 -6.24
N GLY A 230 8.35 -7.99 -7.13
CA GLY A 230 9.60 -8.65 -6.79
C GLY A 230 10.49 -7.78 -5.90
N ASP A 231 10.79 -6.56 -6.34
CA ASP A 231 11.59 -5.59 -5.58
C ASP A 231 10.99 -5.29 -4.19
N CYS A 232 9.68 -5.05 -4.13
CA CYS A 232 9.00 -4.79 -2.85
C CYS A 232 9.09 -6.00 -1.91
N LEU A 233 8.88 -7.22 -2.42
CA LEU A 233 8.97 -8.43 -1.62
C LEU A 233 10.41 -8.77 -1.21
N CYS A 234 11.42 -8.41 -2.02
CA CYS A 234 12.83 -8.51 -1.61
C CYS A 234 13.13 -7.64 -0.39
N LYS A 235 12.52 -6.45 -0.30
CA LYS A 235 12.65 -5.56 0.86
C LYS A 235 11.88 -6.05 2.09
N ILE A 236 10.79 -6.79 1.88
CA ILE A 236 9.95 -7.38 2.95
C ILE A 236 10.57 -8.68 3.48
N ALA A 237 11.12 -9.51 2.61
CA ALA A 237 11.63 -10.86 2.91
C ALA A 237 12.61 -10.94 4.10
N PRO A 238 13.55 -9.99 4.32
CA PRO A 238 14.48 -10.08 5.44
C PRO A 238 13.94 -9.50 6.76
N VAL A 239 12.98 -8.56 6.73
CA VAL A 239 12.63 -7.74 7.91
C VAL A 239 11.18 -7.89 8.37
N TRP A 240 10.31 -8.51 7.58
CA TRP A 240 8.88 -8.54 7.87
C TRP A 240 8.53 -9.38 9.09
N THR A 241 8.37 -8.70 10.23
CA THR A 241 7.99 -9.27 11.52
C THR A 241 6.98 -8.33 12.16
N PRO A 242 5.74 -8.27 11.64
CA PRO A 242 4.78 -7.27 12.06
C PRO A 242 4.38 -7.50 13.52
N THR A 243 4.41 -6.43 14.31
CA THR A 243 4.13 -6.49 15.75
C THR A 243 2.66 -6.82 16.01
N GLN A 244 2.41 -8.04 16.48
CA GLN A 244 1.07 -8.48 16.86
C GLN A 244 0.67 -7.99 18.26
N VAL A 245 1.66 -7.85 19.16
CA VAL A 245 1.44 -7.57 20.59
C VAL A 245 2.08 -6.25 20.97
N HIS A 246 1.28 -5.34 21.52
CA HIS A 246 1.73 -4.03 21.98
C HIS A 246 1.66 -3.96 23.50
N ARG A 247 2.80 -3.62 24.11
CA ARG A 247 2.99 -3.57 25.56
C ARG A 247 3.09 -2.14 26.06
N ASP A 248 2.62 -1.91 27.29
CA ASP A 248 2.77 -0.63 27.97
C ASP A 248 4.17 -0.42 28.57
N HIS A 249 4.34 0.66 29.33
CA HIS A 249 5.60 1.02 29.97
C HIS A 249 6.08 0.02 31.03
N ARG A 250 5.17 -0.79 31.60
CA ARG A 250 5.46 -1.87 32.56
C ARG A 250 5.76 -3.20 31.88
N GLY A 251 5.52 -3.31 30.57
CA GLY A 251 5.74 -4.56 29.84
C GLY A 251 4.51 -5.47 29.81
N VAL A 252 3.35 -5.00 30.26
CA VAL A 252 2.08 -5.74 30.20
C VAL A 252 1.45 -5.59 28.82
N ILE A 253 0.89 -6.68 28.28
CA ILE A 253 0.16 -6.66 26.99
C ILE A 253 -1.10 -5.80 27.14
N ARG A 254 -1.28 -4.83 26.23
CA ARG A 254 -2.45 -3.94 26.22
C ARG A 254 -3.24 -3.99 24.93
N VAL A 255 -2.57 -4.23 23.80
CA VAL A 255 -3.25 -4.36 22.51
C VAL A 255 -2.74 -5.58 21.77
N ILE A 256 -3.65 -6.39 21.26
CA ILE A 256 -3.39 -7.53 20.38
C ILE A 256 -4.01 -7.18 19.03
N SER A 257 -3.18 -7.00 18.00
CA SER A 257 -3.60 -6.58 16.66
C SER A 257 -3.36 -7.67 15.63
N ASP A 258 -4.33 -7.89 14.74
CA ASP A 258 -4.11 -8.70 13.54
C ASP A 258 -3.11 -8.04 12.58
N GLN A 259 -2.31 -8.86 11.88
CA GLN A 259 -1.28 -8.40 10.95
C GLN A 259 -1.25 -9.28 9.71
N VAL A 260 -0.86 -8.71 8.56
CA VAL A 260 -0.70 -9.52 7.35
C VAL A 260 0.58 -10.34 7.43
N SER A 261 0.47 -11.66 7.24
CA SER A 261 1.64 -12.55 7.23
C SER A 261 2.47 -12.37 5.95
N TYR A 262 3.76 -12.69 6.03
CA TYR A 262 4.64 -12.76 4.86
C TYR A 262 4.05 -13.68 3.78
N GLU A 263 3.59 -14.87 4.18
CA GLU A 263 2.95 -15.83 3.29
C GLU A 263 1.78 -15.21 2.52
N ARG A 264 0.91 -14.48 3.23
CA ARG A 264 -0.24 -13.84 2.59
C ARG A 264 0.20 -12.75 1.61
N LEU A 265 1.25 -12.00 1.88
CA LEU A 265 1.77 -10.99 0.94
C LEU A 265 2.28 -11.65 -0.35
N VAL A 266 3.04 -12.75 -0.23
CA VAL A 266 3.53 -13.51 -1.39
C VAL A 266 2.36 -14.11 -2.18
N GLN A 267 1.41 -14.79 -1.53
CA GLN A 267 0.22 -15.34 -2.19
C GLN A 267 -0.53 -14.27 -2.98
N ARG A 268 -0.78 -13.10 -2.36
CA ARG A 268 -1.48 -12.00 -3.02
C ARG A 268 -0.74 -11.48 -4.25
N ALA A 269 0.59 -11.41 -4.20
CA ALA A 269 1.42 -10.90 -5.28
C ALA A 269 1.41 -11.80 -6.52
N PHE A 270 1.42 -13.13 -6.34
CA PHE A 270 1.65 -14.05 -7.46
C PHE A 270 0.41 -14.83 -7.91
N GLU A 271 -0.53 -15.16 -7.02
CA GLU A 271 -1.59 -16.12 -7.36
C GLU A 271 -2.52 -15.62 -8.47
N LYS A 272 -3.01 -14.38 -8.36
CA LYS A 272 -3.93 -13.81 -9.34
C LYS A 272 -3.24 -13.56 -10.69
N ILE A 273 -1.97 -13.19 -10.68
CA ILE A 273 -1.18 -13.00 -11.91
C ILE A 273 -1.01 -14.35 -12.61
N ARG A 274 -0.58 -15.40 -11.88
CA ARG A 274 -0.52 -16.77 -12.39
C ARG A 274 -1.87 -17.25 -12.97
N GLN A 275 -2.98 -16.99 -12.27
CA GLN A 275 -4.31 -17.39 -12.73
C GLN A 275 -4.71 -16.67 -14.03
N ALA A 276 -4.36 -15.39 -14.16
CA ALA A 276 -4.62 -14.59 -15.36
C ALA A 276 -3.67 -14.89 -16.53
N SER A 277 -2.47 -15.44 -16.26
CA SER A 277 -1.42 -15.64 -17.26
C SER A 277 -1.39 -17.04 -17.87
N ARG A 278 -2.51 -17.78 -17.89
CA ARG A 278 -2.56 -19.13 -18.51
C ARG A 278 -2.18 -19.04 -20.00
N GLY A 279 -1.30 -19.92 -20.45
CA GLY A 279 -0.78 -19.91 -21.83
C GLY A 279 0.22 -18.79 -22.16
N MET A 280 0.67 -18.02 -21.16
CA MET A 280 1.61 -16.90 -21.36
C MET A 280 2.99 -17.20 -20.73
N PRO A 281 3.88 -17.96 -21.41
CA PRO A 281 5.15 -18.41 -20.83
C PRO A 281 6.05 -17.25 -20.37
N ALA A 282 6.08 -16.14 -21.10
CA ALA A 282 6.87 -14.95 -20.72
C ALA A 282 6.51 -14.42 -19.31
N VAL A 283 5.22 -14.43 -18.95
CA VAL A 283 4.73 -13.97 -17.64
C VAL A 283 5.06 -15.00 -16.55
N MET A 284 4.93 -16.29 -16.86
CA MET A 284 5.29 -17.37 -15.93
C MET A 284 6.78 -17.38 -15.62
N ILE A 285 7.63 -17.25 -16.64
CA ILE A 285 9.09 -17.10 -16.52
C ILE A 285 9.42 -15.91 -15.61
N ARG A 286 8.81 -14.75 -15.87
CA ARG A 286 9.06 -13.54 -15.07
C ARG A 286 8.63 -13.68 -13.61
N GLN A 287 7.52 -14.37 -13.33
CA GLN A 287 7.11 -14.67 -11.96
C GLN A 287 8.11 -15.59 -11.24
N LEU A 288 8.63 -16.61 -11.94
CA LEU A 288 9.65 -17.51 -11.38
C LEU A 288 10.98 -16.77 -11.11
N ASP A 289 11.37 -15.86 -12.00
CA ASP A 289 12.55 -15.01 -11.81
C ASP A 289 12.41 -14.14 -10.57
N ALA A 290 11.28 -13.43 -10.44
CA ALA A 290 11.00 -12.62 -9.26
C ALA A 290 10.99 -13.45 -7.96
N LEU A 291 10.35 -14.63 -7.97
CA LEU A 291 10.35 -15.55 -6.83
C LEU A 291 11.78 -16.02 -6.48
N THR A 292 12.63 -16.24 -7.48
CA THR A 292 14.03 -16.63 -7.28
C THR A 292 14.80 -15.51 -6.58
N THR A 293 14.67 -14.27 -7.07
CA THR A 293 15.32 -13.11 -6.45
C THR A 293 14.83 -12.87 -5.02
N ILE A 294 13.53 -13.05 -4.74
CA ILE A 294 13.01 -12.95 -3.36
C ILE A 294 13.57 -14.07 -2.48
N MET A 295 13.75 -15.28 -3.03
CA MET A 295 14.27 -16.43 -2.28
C MET A 295 15.72 -16.21 -1.83
N GLU A 296 16.53 -15.49 -2.61
CA GLU A 296 17.89 -15.08 -2.21
C GLU A 296 17.88 -14.17 -0.97
N GLN A 297 16.76 -13.49 -0.69
CA GLN A 297 16.58 -12.63 0.49
C GLN A 297 15.85 -13.33 1.64
N ALA A 298 15.46 -14.60 1.48
CA ALA A 298 14.73 -15.34 2.52
C ALA A 298 15.65 -15.70 3.69
N THR A 299 15.24 -15.31 4.90
CA THR A 299 16.03 -15.51 6.13
C THR A 299 15.83 -16.85 6.81
N ASP A 300 14.78 -17.58 6.43
CA ASP A 300 14.39 -18.83 7.10
C ASP A 300 13.69 -19.81 6.13
N ARG A 301 13.68 -21.08 6.54
CA ARG A 301 13.10 -22.19 5.78
C ARG A 301 11.60 -22.01 5.51
N GLN A 302 10.86 -21.39 6.43
CA GLN A 302 9.42 -21.19 6.26
C GLN A 302 9.14 -20.17 5.15
N ARG A 303 9.87 -19.06 5.11
CA ARG A 303 9.79 -18.08 4.01
C ARG A 303 10.21 -18.68 2.68
N ALA A 304 11.28 -19.46 2.65
CA ALA A 304 11.73 -20.15 1.44
C ALA A 304 10.69 -21.17 0.93
N GLN A 305 10.01 -21.88 1.85
CA GLN A 305 8.96 -22.84 1.52
C GLN A 305 7.77 -22.18 0.82
N VAL A 306 7.31 -21.04 1.32
CA VAL A 306 6.20 -20.28 0.69
C VAL A 306 6.53 -19.95 -0.78
N LEU A 307 7.75 -19.51 -1.06
CA LEU A 307 8.18 -19.16 -2.42
C LEU A 307 8.26 -20.38 -3.33
N LYS A 308 8.78 -21.51 -2.82
CA LYS A 308 8.80 -22.80 -3.52
C LYS A 308 7.39 -23.27 -3.88
N ASP A 309 6.44 -23.15 -2.97
CA ASP A 309 5.07 -23.59 -3.21
C ASP A 309 4.37 -22.77 -4.31
N GLN A 310 4.62 -21.46 -4.35
CA GLN A 310 4.17 -20.61 -5.46
C GLN A 310 4.84 -20.98 -6.79
N ALA A 311 6.15 -21.23 -6.78
CA ALA A 311 6.89 -21.64 -7.97
C ALA A 311 6.35 -22.96 -8.55
N ALA A 312 6.08 -23.95 -7.67
CA ALA A 312 5.49 -25.23 -8.07
C ALA A 312 4.07 -25.05 -8.66
N MET A 313 3.30 -24.11 -8.13
CA MET A 313 1.98 -23.75 -8.67
C MET A 313 2.06 -23.12 -10.07
N ILE A 314 3.10 -22.32 -10.36
CA ILE A 314 3.34 -21.75 -11.69
C ILE A 314 3.77 -22.84 -12.67
N GLN A 315 4.66 -23.74 -12.25
CA GLN A 315 5.12 -24.85 -13.08
C GLN A 315 3.97 -25.77 -13.51
N ARG A 316 3.06 -26.12 -12.58
CA ARG A 316 1.84 -26.88 -12.93
C ARG A 316 0.95 -26.13 -13.92
N ALA A 317 0.76 -24.82 -13.72
CA ALA A 317 -0.03 -24.01 -14.64
C ALA A 317 0.58 -23.95 -16.06
N SER A 318 1.92 -23.94 -16.17
CA SER A 318 2.62 -24.03 -17.45
C SER A 318 2.32 -25.35 -18.16
N ALA A 319 2.51 -26.48 -17.47
CA ALA A 319 2.25 -27.81 -18.00
C ALA A 319 0.81 -27.99 -18.51
N GLU A 320 -0.16 -27.37 -17.83
CA GLU A 320 -1.58 -27.45 -18.23
C GLU A 320 -1.97 -26.53 -19.40
N SER A 321 -1.26 -25.44 -19.66
CA SER A 321 -1.78 -24.34 -20.50
C SER A 321 -0.87 -23.86 -21.61
N VAL A 322 0.42 -24.19 -21.59
CA VAL A 322 1.37 -23.79 -22.64
C VAL A 322 1.50 -24.94 -23.66
N PRO A 323 1.05 -24.78 -24.92
CA PRO A 323 1.00 -25.87 -25.88
C PRO A 323 2.36 -26.22 -26.50
N GLU A 324 3.24 -25.23 -26.69
CA GLU A 324 4.56 -25.41 -27.27
C GLU A 324 5.54 -26.03 -26.26
N GLU A 325 6.27 -27.06 -26.67
CA GLU A 325 7.15 -27.82 -25.78
C GLU A 325 8.39 -27.03 -25.39
N SER A 326 8.97 -26.30 -26.35
CA SER A 326 10.13 -25.44 -26.07
C SER A 326 9.79 -24.38 -25.02
N ASP A 327 8.61 -23.77 -25.11
CA ASP A 327 8.18 -22.76 -24.14
C ASP A 327 7.96 -23.35 -22.74
N ARG A 328 7.41 -24.58 -22.64
CA ARG A 328 7.31 -25.28 -21.35
C ARG A 328 8.70 -25.57 -20.78
N ALA A 329 9.64 -26.02 -21.61
CA ALA A 329 11.01 -26.28 -21.19
C ALA A 329 11.69 -25.00 -20.66
N ASP A 330 11.41 -23.84 -21.23
CA ASP A 330 11.92 -22.55 -20.74
C ASP A 330 11.41 -22.22 -19.33
N VAL A 331 10.12 -22.45 -19.07
CA VAL A 331 9.52 -22.30 -17.74
C VAL A 331 10.12 -23.30 -16.75
N ASP A 332 10.25 -24.57 -17.14
CA ASP A 332 10.81 -25.63 -16.30
C ASP A 332 12.27 -25.35 -15.91
N ARG A 333 13.08 -24.77 -16.82
CA ARG A 333 14.45 -24.33 -16.50
C ARG A 333 14.47 -23.29 -15.38
N ARG A 334 13.58 -22.29 -15.40
CA ARG A 334 13.51 -21.29 -14.32
C ARG A 334 13.01 -21.89 -13.00
N TYR A 335 12.04 -22.79 -13.07
CA TYR A 335 11.59 -23.53 -11.88
C TYR A 335 12.71 -24.37 -11.26
N ALA A 336 13.51 -25.04 -12.08
CA ALA A 336 14.65 -25.83 -11.62
C ALA A 336 15.72 -24.98 -10.90
N VAL A 337 16.01 -23.76 -11.40
CA VAL A 337 16.91 -22.81 -10.75
C VAL A 337 16.43 -22.47 -9.33
N LEU A 338 15.14 -22.11 -9.20
CA LEU A 338 14.54 -21.80 -7.91
C LEU A 338 14.57 -23.02 -6.97
N ARG A 339 14.26 -24.22 -7.47
CA ARG A 339 14.30 -25.45 -6.68
C ARG A 339 15.71 -25.75 -6.16
N ALA A 340 16.73 -25.62 -7.00
CA ALA A 340 18.12 -25.82 -6.62
C ALA A 340 18.59 -24.76 -5.61
N LEU A 341 18.08 -23.52 -5.68
CA LEU A 341 18.33 -22.51 -4.65
C LEU A 341 17.68 -22.90 -3.32
N TYR A 342 16.41 -23.34 -3.33
CA TYR A 342 15.72 -23.80 -2.13
C TYR A 342 16.46 -24.97 -1.46
N GLU A 343 16.95 -25.94 -2.23
CA GLU A 343 17.71 -27.08 -1.71
C GLU A 343 19.01 -26.63 -1.04
N ARG A 344 19.74 -25.69 -1.65
CA ARG A 344 20.96 -25.11 -1.07
C ARG A 344 20.73 -24.34 0.24
N LEU A 345 19.58 -23.70 0.40
CA LEU A 345 19.23 -22.99 1.63
C LEU A 345 18.77 -23.92 2.77
N ASN A 346 18.50 -25.20 2.49
CA ASN A 346 17.86 -26.12 3.42
C ASN A 346 18.61 -27.45 3.64
N GLY A 347 19.75 -27.63 2.98
CA GLY A 347 20.70 -28.73 3.19
C GLY A 347 21.84 -28.30 4.10
#